data_AF-A0A8S1NHR4-F1
#
_entry.id   AF-A0A8S1NHR4-F1
#
_cell.length_a   1.000
_cell.length_b   1.000
_cell.length_c   1.000
_cell.angle_alpha   90.00
_cell.angle_beta   90.00
_cell.angle_gamma   90.00
#
_symmetry.space_group_name_H-M   'P 1'
#
loop_
_entity.id
_entity.type
_entity.pdbx_description
1 polymer ?
#
loop_
_entity_poly.entity_id
_entity_poly.type
_entity_poly.pdbx_seq_one_letter_code
_entity_poly.pdbx_strand_id
1 'polypeptide(L)'
;MFTLRPHQKVLFNFGQLYPIYTKSEFWRLLLSLEQHKNETHLFFSLLFKMHFFSFIEHNIGFKNTMLIYFMSGISSTLFQAIVSQQVGVCGSFHVGAIGYALYLQQQMLQKCSAQQQLQFYFDLQVSQDYGLTLIKVAIVLSVMYITSLKFHGILMIGSLLFGIQCMILGQYFSYEQKKQQQLQLTNSTKQTQLIKYIYLGGSIVVIITELIVFFQLKNHIEI
;
A
#
# COMPACT_ATOMS: atom_id res chain seq x y z
N MET A 1 32.89 0.21 -4.20
CA MET A 1 31.70 0.86 -3.59
C MET A 1 31.23 -0.06 -2.46
N PHE A 2 31.48 0.30 -1.21
CA PHE A 2 30.98 -0.47 -0.06
C PHE A 2 29.46 -0.32 -0.04
N THR A 3 28.73 -1.42 -0.10
CA THR A 3 27.27 -1.40 0.07
C THR A 3 26.99 -1.78 1.51
N LEU A 4 26.48 -0.85 2.34
CA LEU A 4 26.02 -1.19 3.69
C LEU A 4 24.86 -2.19 3.57
N ARG A 5 25.18 -3.45 3.82
CA ARG A 5 24.20 -4.52 4.01
C ARG A 5 24.23 -4.91 5.48
N PRO A 6 23.16 -4.66 6.25
CA PRO A 6 23.11 -5.10 7.63
C PRO A 6 23.26 -6.62 7.69
N HIS A 7 24.01 -7.09 8.68
CA HIS A 7 24.17 -8.51 8.92
C HIS A 7 22.79 -9.13 9.24
N GLN A 8 22.51 -10.35 8.75
CA GLN A 8 21.20 -10.99 8.90
C GLN A 8 20.75 -11.11 10.36
N LYS A 9 21.69 -11.36 11.29
CA LYS A 9 21.43 -11.37 12.74
C LYS A 9 20.85 -10.05 13.25
N VAL A 10 21.32 -8.91 12.72
CA VAL A 10 20.82 -7.59 13.10
C VAL A 10 19.37 -7.44 12.62
N LEU A 11 19.09 -7.74 11.35
CA LEU A 11 17.72 -7.71 10.81
C LEU A 11 16.77 -8.58 11.63
N PHE A 12 17.18 -9.81 11.94
CA PHE A 12 16.40 -10.73 12.76
C PHE A 12 16.07 -10.15 14.14
N ASN A 13 17.07 -9.61 14.85
CA ASN A 13 16.88 -9.02 16.18
C ASN A 13 15.97 -7.78 16.17
N PHE A 14 15.98 -7.02 15.07
CA PHE A 14 15.15 -5.82 14.92
C PHE A 14 13.76 -6.09 14.32
N GLY A 15 13.36 -7.36 14.17
CA GLY A 15 12.00 -7.69 13.77
C GLY A 15 11.79 -7.97 12.28
N GLN A 16 12.79 -8.55 11.62
CA GLN A 16 12.61 -9.11 10.28
C GLN A 16 11.44 -10.08 10.25
N LEU A 17 10.71 -10.08 9.12
CA LEU A 17 9.63 -11.02 8.92
C LEU A 17 10.21 -12.43 8.83
N TYR A 18 9.79 -13.26 9.78
CA TYR A 18 10.18 -14.65 9.84
C TYR A 18 8.92 -15.47 10.14
N PRO A 19 8.24 -16.02 9.11
CA PRO A 19 6.88 -16.58 9.24
C PRO A 19 6.67 -17.55 10.41
N ILE A 20 7.70 -18.35 10.73
CA ILE A 20 7.71 -19.28 11.88
C ILE A 20 7.59 -18.54 13.23
N TYR A 21 8.33 -17.45 13.43
CA TYR A 21 8.34 -16.67 14.69
C TYR A 21 7.24 -15.61 14.76
N THR A 22 6.69 -15.20 13.62
CA THR A 22 5.66 -14.16 13.53
C THR A 22 4.40 -14.49 14.37
N LYS A 23 4.16 -15.77 14.70
CA LYS A 23 3.04 -16.21 15.55
C LYS A 23 3.22 -15.91 17.04
N SER A 24 4.45 -15.96 17.55
CA SER A 24 4.76 -15.60 18.95
C SER A 24 5.19 -14.14 19.08
N GLU A 25 5.71 -13.57 18.00
CA GLU A 25 6.32 -12.25 17.97
C GLU A 25 5.61 -11.34 16.97
N PHE A 26 4.34 -11.00 17.26
CA PHE A 26 3.50 -10.15 16.39
C PHE A 26 4.12 -8.80 16.04
N TRP A 27 4.98 -8.28 16.91
CA TRP A 27 5.71 -7.04 16.67
C TRP A 27 6.59 -7.10 15.40
N ARG A 28 6.98 -8.30 14.94
CA ARG A 28 7.69 -8.50 13.66
C ARG A 28 6.84 -8.10 12.46
N LEU A 29 5.51 -8.23 12.52
CA LEU A 29 4.62 -7.79 11.45
C LEU A 29 4.77 -6.29 11.22
N LEU A 30 4.86 -5.53 12.31
CA LEU A 30 4.97 -4.08 12.29
C LEU A 30 6.40 -3.63 11.99
N LEU A 31 7.40 -4.16 12.72
CA LEU A 31 8.79 -3.70 12.58
C LEU A 31 9.38 -4.05 11.21
N SER A 32 8.95 -5.14 10.57
CA SER A 32 9.40 -5.50 9.23
C SER A 32 9.07 -4.44 8.16
N LEU A 33 8.09 -3.56 8.40
CA LEU A 33 7.71 -2.45 7.49
C LEU A 33 8.77 -1.34 7.42
N GLU A 34 9.55 -1.15 8.47
CA GLU A 34 10.60 -0.13 8.54
C GLU A 34 11.99 -0.68 8.23
N GLN A 35 12.11 -2.00 8.04
CA GLN A 35 13.38 -2.63 7.75
C GLN A 35 13.72 -2.59 6.26
N HIS A 36 15.02 -2.43 5.99
CA HIS A 36 15.56 -2.37 4.65
C HIS A 36 16.75 -3.31 4.53
N LYS A 37 16.81 -4.03 3.40
CA LYS A 37 17.82 -5.07 3.16
C LYS A 37 19.20 -4.49 2.82
N ASN A 38 19.23 -3.31 2.22
CA ASN A 38 20.44 -2.62 1.79
C ASN A 38 20.17 -1.11 1.62
N GLU A 39 21.23 -0.33 1.45
CA GLU A 39 21.15 1.12 1.23
C GLU A 39 20.26 1.52 0.07
N THR A 40 20.34 0.81 -1.07
CA THR A 40 19.55 1.14 -2.26
C THR A 40 18.05 1.01 -1.96
N HIS A 41 17.66 -0.08 -1.30
CA HIS A 41 16.29 -0.29 -0.87
C HIS A 41 15.85 0.79 0.13
N LEU A 42 16.70 1.16 1.09
CA LEU A 42 16.43 2.26 2.02
C LEU A 42 16.22 3.59 1.30
N PHE A 43 17.16 3.98 0.43
CA PHE A 43 17.14 5.24 -0.29
C PHE A 43 15.87 5.40 -1.13
N PHE A 44 15.55 4.41 -1.97
CA PHE A 44 14.34 4.47 -2.79
C PHE A 44 13.07 4.40 -1.93
N SER A 45 13.04 3.59 -0.87
CA SER A 45 11.88 3.51 0.01
C SER A 45 11.62 4.84 0.72
N LEU A 46 12.66 5.54 1.19
CA LEU A 46 12.53 6.86 1.80
C LEU A 46 12.09 7.91 0.76
N LEU A 47 12.70 7.94 -0.41
CA LEU A 47 12.34 8.89 -1.48
C LEU A 47 10.87 8.76 -1.86
N PHE A 48 10.41 7.53 -2.11
CA PHE A 48 9.01 7.28 -2.45
C PHE A 48 8.07 7.49 -1.28
N LYS A 49 8.44 7.09 -0.04
CA LYS A 49 7.66 7.41 1.17
C LYS A 49 7.49 8.91 1.27
N MET A 50 8.55 9.72 1.24
CA MET A 50 8.45 11.18 1.38
C MET A 50 7.53 11.81 0.32
N HIS A 51 7.68 11.43 -0.95
CA HIS A 51 6.88 12.00 -2.03
C HIS A 51 5.39 11.58 -1.95
N PHE A 52 5.12 10.28 -1.91
CA PHE A 52 3.75 9.77 -1.97
C PHE A 52 3.00 9.90 -0.66
N PHE A 53 3.69 9.77 0.48
CA PHE A 53 3.06 9.98 1.78
C PHE A 53 2.61 11.43 1.93
N SER A 54 3.47 12.39 1.59
CA SER A 54 3.11 13.82 1.58
C SER A 54 1.94 14.11 0.63
N PHE A 55 1.97 13.55 -0.58
CA PHE A 55 0.87 13.69 -1.53
C PHE A 55 -0.46 13.14 -0.97
N ILE A 56 -0.45 11.92 -0.42
CA ILE A 56 -1.65 11.29 0.14
C ILE A 56 -2.12 12.08 1.36
N GLU A 57 -1.23 12.44 2.28
CA GLU A 57 -1.51 13.27 3.45
C GLU A 57 -2.12 14.62 3.10
N HIS A 58 -1.60 15.30 2.09
CA HIS A 58 -2.17 16.55 1.61
C HIS A 58 -3.62 16.37 1.12
N ASN A 59 -3.91 15.24 0.49
CA ASN A 59 -5.22 14.95 -0.08
C ASN A 59 -6.24 14.45 0.94
N ILE A 60 -5.91 13.53 1.84
CA ILE A 60 -6.88 12.89 2.75
C ILE A 60 -6.62 13.17 4.24
N GLY A 61 -5.55 13.89 4.58
CA GLY A 61 -5.14 14.23 5.94
C GLY A 61 -4.28 13.17 6.63
N PHE A 62 -3.41 13.63 7.54
CA PHE A 62 -2.40 12.81 8.24
C PHE A 62 -2.97 11.54 8.88
N LYS A 63 -4.06 11.65 9.65
CA LYS A 63 -4.66 10.52 10.38
C LYS A 63 -5.08 9.40 9.43
N ASN A 64 -5.67 9.75 8.29
CA ASN A 64 -6.15 8.79 7.31
C ASN A 64 -4.98 8.15 6.55
N THR A 65 -3.96 8.94 6.19
CA THR A 65 -2.72 8.41 5.60
C THR A 65 -2.02 7.40 6.52
N MET A 66 -1.92 7.70 7.81
CA MET A 66 -1.36 6.78 8.80
C MET A 66 -2.19 5.49 8.92
N LEU A 67 -3.52 5.60 8.86
CA LEU A 67 -4.38 4.41 8.88
C LEU A 67 -4.14 3.54 7.63
N ILE A 68 -4.09 4.13 6.44
CA ILE A 68 -3.74 3.41 5.21
C ILE A 68 -2.36 2.75 5.35
N TYR A 69 -1.36 3.49 5.84
CA TYR A 69 0.00 3.00 6.01
C TYR A 69 0.06 1.72 6.84
N PHE A 70 -0.52 1.76 8.05
CA PHE A 70 -0.45 0.64 8.98
C PHE A 70 -1.37 -0.52 8.61
N MET A 71 -2.62 -0.25 8.19
CA MET A 71 -3.56 -1.31 7.83
C MET A 71 -3.10 -2.08 6.58
N SER A 72 -2.72 -1.36 5.52
CA SER A 72 -2.19 -2.00 4.31
C SER A 72 -0.85 -2.68 4.60
N GLY A 73 -0.02 -2.09 5.48
CA GLY A 73 1.29 -2.64 5.86
C GLY A 73 1.15 -3.98 6.57
N ILE A 74 0.34 -4.02 7.63
CA ILE A 74 0.10 -5.24 8.41
C ILE A 74 -0.53 -6.32 7.52
N SER A 75 -1.53 -5.97 6.71
CA SER A 75 -2.22 -6.89 5.79
C SER A 75 -1.24 -7.49 4.77
N SER A 76 -0.41 -6.64 4.15
CA SER A 76 0.68 -7.07 3.24
C SER A 76 1.65 -8.05 3.89
N THR A 77 2.11 -7.74 5.10
CA THR A 77 3.07 -8.57 5.82
C THR A 77 2.45 -9.90 6.25
N LEU A 78 1.18 -9.89 6.68
CA LEU A 78 0.40 -11.10 6.99
C LEU A 78 0.24 -11.96 5.74
N PHE A 79 -0.25 -11.38 4.64
CA PHE A 79 -0.42 -12.08 3.38
C PHE A 79 0.89 -12.69 2.88
N GLN A 80 1.98 -11.95 2.99
CA GLN A 80 3.30 -12.47 2.66
C GLN A 80 3.66 -13.68 3.53
N ALA A 81 3.45 -13.60 4.85
CA ALA A 81 3.76 -14.71 5.76
C ALA A 81 2.88 -15.95 5.53
N ILE A 82 1.65 -15.76 5.01
CA ILE A 82 0.72 -16.83 4.64
C ILE A 82 1.18 -17.51 3.34
N VAL A 83 1.42 -16.71 2.30
CA VAL A 83 1.68 -17.22 0.93
C VAL A 83 3.13 -17.65 0.75
N SER A 84 4.05 -17.09 1.53
CA SER A 84 5.48 -17.31 1.37
C SER A 84 6.15 -17.56 2.71
N GLN A 85 6.90 -18.66 2.80
CA GLN A 85 7.76 -18.97 3.93
C GLN A 85 9.10 -18.23 3.87
N GLN A 86 9.25 -17.26 2.96
CA GLN A 86 10.51 -16.53 2.79
C GLN A 86 10.74 -15.53 3.93
N VAL A 87 11.97 -15.53 4.42
CA VAL A 87 12.46 -14.54 5.39
C VAL A 87 12.80 -13.26 4.64
N GLY A 88 12.32 -12.11 5.13
CA GLY A 88 12.51 -10.85 4.42
C GLY A 88 12.07 -9.62 5.18
N VAL A 89 12.16 -8.49 4.50
CA VAL A 89 11.74 -7.17 5.01
C VAL A 89 10.66 -6.60 4.10
N CYS A 90 9.69 -5.89 4.68
CA CYS A 90 8.47 -5.42 4.03
C CYS A 90 8.47 -3.90 3.78
N GLY A 91 9.62 -3.34 3.39
CA GLY A 91 9.78 -1.91 3.05
C GLY A 91 9.04 -1.45 1.77
N SER A 92 8.18 -2.27 1.18
CA SER A 92 7.52 -2.06 -0.12
C SER A 92 6.29 -1.14 -0.08
N PHE A 93 6.11 -0.34 0.99
CA PHE A 93 5.08 0.70 1.11
C PHE A 93 4.90 1.53 -0.17
N HIS A 94 6.01 1.87 -0.81
CA HIS A 94 6.05 2.69 -2.01
C HIS A 94 5.22 2.11 -3.17
N VAL A 95 5.16 0.79 -3.34
CA VAL A 95 4.45 0.15 -4.46
C VAL A 95 2.95 0.43 -4.42
N GLY A 96 2.29 0.24 -3.28
CA GLY A 96 0.85 0.55 -3.19
C GLY A 96 0.55 2.02 -2.91
N ALA A 97 1.49 2.77 -2.31
CA ALA A 97 1.37 4.22 -2.23
C ALA A 97 1.36 4.87 -3.62
N ILE A 98 2.19 4.38 -4.55
CA ILE A 98 2.14 4.78 -5.97
C ILE A 98 0.76 4.49 -6.55
N GLY A 99 0.25 3.26 -6.38
CA GLY A 99 -1.07 2.88 -6.91
C GLY A 99 -2.20 3.79 -6.41
N TYR A 100 -2.21 4.12 -5.12
CA TYR A 100 -3.21 5.01 -4.55
C TYR A 100 -3.03 6.48 -4.95
N ALA A 101 -1.79 6.97 -5.00
CA ALA A 101 -1.52 8.33 -5.45
C ALA A 101 -1.97 8.55 -6.90
N LEU A 102 -1.73 7.57 -7.78
CA LEU A 102 -2.22 7.59 -9.16
C LEU A 102 -3.75 7.60 -9.23
N TYR A 103 -4.41 6.86 -8.36
CA TYR A 103 -5.88 6.86 -8.24
C TYR A 103 -6.43 8.22 -7.80
N LEU A 104 -5.83 8.84 -6.78
CA LEU A 104 -6.19 10.19 -6.34
C LEU A 104 -5.97 11.24 -7.44
N GLN A 105 -4.85 11.15 -8.16
CA GLN A 105 -4.56 12.03 -9.29
C GLN A 105 -5.63 11.89 -10.39
N GLN A 106 -6.05 10.67 -10.72
CA GLN A 106 -7.12 10.44 -11.69
C GLN A 106 -8.45 11.07 -11.22
N GLN A 107 -8.79 10.94 -9.94
CA GLN A 107 -9.99 11.58 -9.38
C GLN A 107 -9.96 13.10 -9.46
N MET A 108 -8.80 13.73 -9.24
CA MET A 108 -8.66 15.18 -9.38
C MET A 108 -8.84 15.62 -10.83
N LEU A 109 -8.26 14.88 -11.79
CA LEU A 109 -8.40 15.16 -13.21
C LEU A 109 -9.86 15.11 -13.68
N GLN A 110 -10.66 14.18 -13.14
CA GLN A 110 -12.09 14.06 -13.46
C GLN A 110 -12.95 15.23 -12.95
N LYS A 111 -12.46 16.06 -12.02
CA LYS A 111 -13.20 17.20 -11.45
C LYS A 111 -12.96 18.53 -12.15
N CYS A 112 -11.92 18.65 -12.98
CA CYS A 112 -11.65 19.87 -13.73
C CYS A 112 -12.63 20.06 -14.89
N SER A 113 -13.00 21.31 -15.17
CA SER A 113 -13.77 21.65 -16.38
C SER A 113 -13.02 21.24 -17.65
N ALA A 114 -13.73 20.92 -18.75
CA ALA A 114 -13.11 20.48 -20.00
C ALA A 114 -12.00 21.42 -20.52
N GLN A 115 -12.10 22.73 -20.24
CA GLN A 115 -11.06 23.72 -20.58
C GLN A 115 -9.82 23.64 -19.67
N GLN A 116 -9.98 23.40 -18.37
CA GLN A 116 -8.86 23.18 -17.45
C GLN A 116 -8.21 21.81 -17.64
N GLN A 117 -9.00 20.81 -18.02
CA GLN A 117 -8.50 19.50 -18.45
C GLN A 117 -7.61 19.64 -19.69
N LEU A 118 -7.98 20.49 -20.66
CA LEU A 118 -7.18 20.77 -21.85
C LEU A 118 -5.82 21.42 -21.50
N GLN A 119 -5.82 22.38 -20.58
CA GLN A 119 -4.60 23.10 -20.17
C GLN A 119 -3.63 22.20 -19.38
N PHE A 120 -4.16 21.26 -18.59
CA PHE A 120 -3.37 20.20 -17.94
C PHE A 120 -2.94 19.09 -18.94
N TYR A 121 -3.75 18.84 -19.98
CA TYR A 121 -3.44 17.94 -21.10
C TYR A 121 -2.27 18.42 -21.95
N PHE A 122 -2.06 19.74 -22.06
CA PHE A 122 -0.95 20.33 -22.79
C PHE A 122 0.37 20.26 -22.02
N ASP A 123 0.35 20.25 -20.67
CA ASP A 123 1.55 20.02 -19.83
C ASP A 123 1.87 18.53 -19.63
N LEU A 124 0.92 17.64 -19.89
CA LEU A 124 1.07 16.19 -19.80
C LEU A 124 0.48 15.53 -21.05
N GLN A 125 1.14 15.72 -22.19
CA GLN A 125 0.90 14.92 -23.39
C GLN A 125 1.19 13.43 -23.08
N VAL A 126 0.16 12.65 -22.76
CA VAL A 126 -0.30 11.46 -23.51
C VAL A 126 -1.67 11.03 -22.96
N SER A 127 -2.65 10.97 -23.84
CA SER A 127 -4.05 10.63 -23.61
C SER A 127 -4.37 9.14 -23.78
N GLN A 128 -5.12 8.57 -22.83
CA GLN A 128 -6.36 7.79 -22.98
C GLN A 128 -6.53 6.73 -21.87
N ASP A 129 -7.71 6.81 -21.24
CA ASP A 129 -8.06 6.51 -19.84
C ASP A 129 -7.95 5.06 -19.32
N TYR A 130 -7.50 4.11 -20.14
CA TYR A 130 -7.25 2.74 -19.70
C TYR A 130 -5.83 2.27 -20.04
N GLY A 131 -5.31 2.71 -21.19
CA GLY A 131 -3.93 2.43 -21.61
C GLY A 131 -2.92 3.05 -20.67
N LEU A 132 -3.15 4.28 -20.18
CA LEU A 132 -2.21 4.94 -19.27
C LEU A 132 -2.20 4.28 -17.87
N THR A 133 -3.35 3.81 -17.39
CA THR A 133 -3.46 3.07 -16.13
C THR A 133 -2.80 1.70 -16.26
N LEU A 134 -3.01 1.01 -17.38
CA LEU A 134 -2.30 -0.24 -17.70
C LEU A 134 -0.79 -0.04 -17.85
N ILE A 135 -0.35 1.06 -18.47
CA ILE A 135 1.07 1.42 -18.58
C ILE A 135 1.65 1.73 -17.20
N LYS A 136 0.92 2.47 -16.35
CA LYS A 136 1.35 2.76 -14.97
C LYS A 136 1.44 1.49 -14.13
N VAL A 137 0.43 0.62 -14.20
CA VAL A 137 0.44 -0.70 -13.55
C VAL A 137 1.56 -1.55 -14.13
N ALA A 138 1.78 -1.55 -15.44
CA ALA A 138 2.87 -2.27 -16.08
C ALA A 138 4.24 -1.73 -15.68
N ILE A 139 4.39 -0.41 -15.52
CA ILE A 139 5.62 0.22 -15.00
C ILE A 139 5.83 -0.19 -13.54
N VAL A 140 4.80 -0.12 -12.70
CA VAL A 140 4.89 -0.56 -11.29
C VAL A 140 5.24 -2.05 -11.22
N LEU A 141 4.55 -2.91 -11.98
CA LEU A 141 4.82 -4.34 -12.05
C LEU A 141 6.20 -4.65 -12.67
N SER A 142 6.68 -3.86 -13.62
CA SER A 142 8.01 -4.01 -14.21
C SER A 142 9.11 -3.54 -13.26
N VAL A 143 8.89 -2.43 -12.54
CA VAL A 143 9.77 -1.97 -11.47
C VAL A 143 9.80 -3.01 -10.36
N MET A 144 8.66 -3.58 -9.98
CA MET A 144 8.57 -4.69 -9.05
C MET A 144 9.34 -5.91 -9.56
N TYR A 145 9.09 -6.36 -10.78
CA TYR A 145 9.77 -7.50 -11.37
C TYR A 145 11.29 -7.29 -11.44
N ILE A 146 11.76 -6.14 -11.92
CA ILE A 146 13.18 -5.79 -11.97
C ILE A 146 13.78 -5.74 -10.55
N THR A 147 13.05 -5.21 -9.57
CA THR A 147 13.52 -5.21 -8.17
C THR A 147 13.53 -6.63 -7.59
N SER A 148 12.58 -7.52 -7.90
CA SER A 148 12.63 -8.93 -7.47
C SER A 148 13.82 -9.69 -8.07
N LEU A 149 14.14 -9.44 -9.34
CA LEU A 149 15.27 -10.09 -10.03
C LEU A 149 16.62 -9.66 -9.45
N LYS A 150 16.78 -8.37 -9.11
CA LYS A 150 18.03 -7.84 -8.55
C LYS A 150 18.13 -8.00 -7.02
N PHE A 151 17.02 -8.03 -6.31
CA PHE A 151 16.98 -8.04 -4.85
C PHE A 151 16.20 -9.26 -4.33
N HIS A 152 16.85 -10.43 -4.38
CA HIS A 152 16.37 -11.64 -3.71
C HIS A 152 15.99 -11.30 -2.25
N GLY A 153 14.82 -11.73 -1.76
CA GLY A 153 14.36 -11.48 -0.38
C GLY A 153 13.69 -10.13 -0.13
N ILE A 154 13.34 -9.36 -1.17
CA ILE A 154 12.27 -8.35 -1.07
C ILE A 154 10.93 -9.06 -1.27
N LEU A 155 10.03 -8.88 -0.31
CA LEU A 155 8.75 -9.55 -0.24
C LEU A 155 7.74 -8.84 -1.16
N MET A 156 7.65 -9.33 -2.40
CA MET A 156 6.86 -8.70 -3.47
C MET A 156 5.38 -9.10 -3.47
N ILE A 157 5.05 -10.30 -2.99
CA ILE A 157 3.68 -10.81 -3.00
C ILE A 157 2.81 -9.99 -2.04
N GLY A 158 3.33 -9.67 -0.85
CA GLY A 158 2.66 -8.76 0.09
C GLY A 158 2.34 -7.40 -0.53
N SER A 159 3.24 -6.85 -1.36
CA SER A 159 3.05 -5.51 -1.95
C SER A 159 1.89 -5.41 -2.94
N LEU A 160 1.46 -6.53 -3.55
CA LEU A 160 0.23 -6.55 -4.35
C LEU A 160 -1.00 -6.33 -3.47
N LEU A 161 -1.07 -7.05 -2.34
CA LEU A 161 -2.18 -6.94 -1.42
C LEU A 161 -2.17 -5.60 -0.67
N PHE A 162 -0.98 -5.07 -0.38
CA PHE A 162 -0.79 -3.69 0.09
C PHE A 162 -1.49 -2.69 -0.86
N GLY A 163 -1.26 -2.82 -2.17
CA GLY A 163 -1.88 -1.96 -3.18
C GLY A 163 -3.40 -2.04 -3.19
N ILE A 164 -3.96 -3.25 -3.12
CA ILE A 164 -5.42 -3.48 -3.07
C ILE A 164 -6.02 -2.82 -1.83
N GLN A 165 -5.42 -3.02 -0.66
CA GLN A 165 -5.89 -2.41 0.59
C GLN A 165 -5.83 -0.88 0.55
N CYS A 166 -4.76 -0.31 0.00
CA CYS A 166 -4.66 1.13 -0.21
C CYS A 166 -5.77 1.67 -1.12
N MET A 167 -6.16 0.94 -2.17
CA MET A 167 -7.26 1.35 -3.04
C MET A 167 -8.61 1.30 -2.32
N ILE A 168 -8.90 0.24 -1.56
CA ILE A 168 -10.16 0.08 -0.81
C ILE A 168 -10.31 1.20 0.24
N LEU A 169 -9.30 1.37 1.10
CA LEU A 169 -9.30 2.42 2.12
C LEU A 169 -9.28 3.81 1.48
N GLY A 170 -8.54 3.94 0.39
CA GLY A 170 -8.46 5.15 -0.38
C GLY A 170 -9.79 5.63 -0.93
N GLN A 171 -10.58 4.71 -1.48
CA GLN A 171 -11.95 4.97 -1.94
C GLN A 171 -12.85 5.42 -0.80
N TYR A 172 -12.75 4.78 0.37
CA TYR A 172 -13.47 5.18 1.58
C TYR A 172 -13.17 6.63 1.98
N PHE A 173 -11.89 7.04 2.04
CA PHE A 173 -11.52 8.39 2.47
C PHE A 173 -11.85 9.46 1.43
N SER A 174 -11.63 9.18 0.14
CA SER A 174 -12.06 10.10 -0.92
C SER A 174 -13.58 10.31 -0.93
N TYR A 175 -14.34 9.30 -0.53
CA TYR A 175 -15.78 9.38 -0.39
C TYR A 175 -16.21 10.26 0.80
N GLU A 176 -15.58 10.11 1.96
CA GLU A 176 -15.81 10.97 3.14
C GLU A 176 -15.61 12.45 2.80
N GLN A 177 -14.56 12.80 2.06
CA GLN A 177 -14.32 14.18 1.65
C GLN A 177 -15.39 14.72 0.70
N LYS A 178 -15.81 13.94 -0.30
CA LYS A 178 -16.89 14.34 -1.22
C LYS A 178 -18.19 14.58 -0.46
N LYS A 179 -18.49 13.73 0.53
CA LYS A 179 -19.66 13.88 1.40
C LYS A 179 -19.58 15.16 2.23
N GLN A 180 -18.43 15.49 2.81
CA GLN A 180 -18.26 16.76 3.55
C GLN A 180 -18.49 17.98 2.63
N GLN A 181 -18.02 17.93 1.39
CA GLN A 181 -18.27 18.97 0.39
C GLN A 181 -19.75 19.03 -0.05
N GLN A 182 -20.43 17.90 -0.23
CA GLN A 182 -21.82 17.84 -0.69
C GLN A 182 -22.86 18.09 0.42
N LEU A 183 -22.56 17.76 1.67
CA LEU A 183 -23.42 18.06 2.83
C LEU A 183 -23.53 19.57 3.08
N GLN A 184 -22.56 20.36 2.61
CA GLN A 184 -22.70 21.83 2.58
C GLN A 184 -23.71 22.30 1.53
N LEU A 185 -24.08 21.45 0.57
CA LEU A 185 -24.93 21.78 -0.58
C LEU A 185 -26.32 21.13 -0.53
N THR A 186 -26.51 19.95 0.08
CA THR A 186 -27.83 19.25 0.11
C THR A 186 -28.01 18.30 1.31
N ASN A 187 -29.26 18.18 1.80
CA ASN A 187 -29.66 17.36 2.97
C ASN A 187 -29.81 15.83 2.73
N SER A 188 -29.32 15.29 1.62
CA SER A 188 -29.47 13.85 1.33
C SER A 188 -28.44 13.00 2.07
N THR A 189 -28.89 12.24 3.08
CA THR A 189 -27.98 11.65 4.11
C THR A 189 -27.97 10.11 4.19
N LYS A 190 -28.99 9.39 3.72
CA LYS A 190 -29.17 7.96 4.05
C LYS A 190 -28.37 6.98 3.17
N GLN A 191 -28.44 7.09 1.84
CA GLN A 191 -27.76 6.16 0.92
C GLN A 191 -26.22 6.25 1.06
N THR A 192 -25.75 7.42 1.49
CA THR A 192 -24.34 7.78 1.63
C THR A 192 -23.65 7.10 2.83
N GLN A 193 -24.40 6.64 3.83
CA GLN A 193 -23.81 5.97 5.00
C GLN A 193 -23.53 4.49 4.76
N LEU A 194 -24.29 3.81 3.89
CA LEU A 194 -24.14 2.38 3.66
C LEU A 194 -22.82 2.03 2.95
N ILE A 195 -22.48 2.78 1.90
CA ILE A 195 -21.26 2.58 1.09
C ILE A 195 -19.99 2.71 1.95
N LYS A 196 -20.01 3.62 2.94
CA LYS A 196 -18.92 3.82 3.90
C LYS A 196 -18.60 2.54 4.67
N TYR A 197 -19.62 1.89 5.23
CA TYR A 197 -19.42 0.69 6.03
C TYR A 197 -19.00 -0.51 5.18
N ILE A 198 -19.37 -0.54 3.90
CA ILE A 198 -18.96 -1.59 2.98
C ILE A 198 -17.43 -1.57 2.76
N TYR A 199 -16.82 -0.41 2.49
CA TYR A 199 -15.38 -0.34 2.22
C TYR A 199 -14.53 -0.57 3.48
N LEU A 200 -14.87 0.09 4.59
CA LEU A 200 -14.14 -0.11 5.85
C LEU A 200 -14.35 -1.52 6.40
N GLY A 201 -15.60 -2.00 6.39
CA GLY A 201 -15.94 -3.37 6.78
C GLY A 201 -15.24 -4.40 5.91
N GLY A 202 -15.19 -4.18 4.59
CA GLY A 202 -14.46 -5.04 3.65
C GLY A 202 -12.96 -5.11 3.97
N SER A 203 -12.31 -3.96 4.21
CA SER A 203 -10.89 -3.92 4.60
C SER A 203 -10.62 -4.70 5.90
N ILE A 204 -11.47 -4.50 6.92
CA ILE A 204 -11.39 -5.22 8.20
C ILE A 204 -11.60 -6.72 8.01
N VAL A 205 -12.59 -7.13 7.21
CA VAL A 205 -12.88 -8.54 6.93
C VAL A 205 -11.69 -9.22 6.24
N VAL A 206 -11.02 -8.54 5.30
CA VAL A 206 -9.80 -9.06 4.66
C VAL A 206 -8.72 -9.32 5.71
N ILE A 207 -8.42 -8.34 6.58
CA ILE A 207 -7.40 -8.49 7.63
C ILE A 207 -7.78 -9.61 8.62
N ILE A 208 -9.04 -9.68 9.04
CA ILE A 208 -9.52 -10.75 9.94
C ILE A 208 -9.38 -12.13 9.27
N THR A 209 -9.73 -12.23 7.99
CA THR A 209 -9.60 -13.47 7.23
C THR A 209 -8.13 -13.89 7.14
N GLU A 210 -7.22 -12.96 6.85
CA GLU A 210 -5.77 -13.20 6.84
C GLU A 210 -5.28 -13.69 8.21
N LEU A 211 -5.71 -13.05 9.30
CA LEU A 211 -5.38 -13.49 10.66
C LEU A 211 -5.87 -14.92 10.92
N ILE A 212 -7.13 -15.23 10.59
CA ILE A 212 -7.70 -16.58 10.77
C ILE A 212 -6.89 -17.61 9.98
N VAL A 213 -6.64 -17.35 8.69
CA VAL A 213 -5.86 -18.25 7.82
C VAL A 213 -4.43 -18.42 8.36
N PHE A 214 -3.79 -17.33 8.77
CA PHE A 214 -2.44 -17.35 9.35
C PHE A 214 -2.37 -18.21 10.60
N PHE A 215 -3.37 -18.14 11.49
CA PHE A 215 -3.44 -18.97 12.68
C PHE A 215 -3.82 -20.43 12.38
N GLN A 216 -4.70 -20.69 11.42
CA GLN A 216 -5.13 -22.05 11.05
C GLN A 216 -4.04 -22.87 10.36
N LEU A 217 -3.21 -22.23 9.51
CA LEU A 217 -2.05 -22.87 8.87
C LEU A 217 -1.00 -23.37 9.88
N LYS A 218 -1.15 -23.08 11.18
CA LYS A 218 -0.34 -23.66 12.27
C LYS A 218 -0.43 -25.19 12.34
N ASN A 219 -1.56 -25.78 11.97
CA ASN A 219 -1.80 -27.19 12.26
C ASN A 219 -1.15 -28.16 11.26
N HIS A 220 -0.52 -27.65 10.19
CA HIS A 220 0.03 -28.49 9.12
C HIS A 220 1.54 -28.33 8.88
N ILE A 221 2.21 -27.46 9.64
CA ILE A 221 3.66 -27.30 9.58
C ILE A 221 4.22 -27.89 10.87
N GLU A 222 4.29 -29.22 10.90
CA GLU A 222 5.16 -29.93 11.84
C GLU A 222 6.61 -29.61 11.46
N ILE A 223 7.40 -29.24 12.47
CA ILE A 223 8.83 -28.90 12.37
C ILE A 223 9.64 -30.17 12.17
#